data_AF-A0AAV0G9V7-F1
#
_entry.id   AF-A0AAV0G9V7-F1
#
_cell.length_a   1.000
_cell.length_b   1.000
_cell.length_c   1.000
_cell.angle_alpha   90.00
_cell.angle_beta   90.00
_cell.angle_gamma   90.00
#
_symmetry.space_group_name_H-M   'P 1'
#
loop_
_entity.id
_entity.type
_entity.pdbx_description
1 polymer ?
#
loop_
_entity_poly.entity_id
_entity_poly.type
_entity_poly.pdbx_seq_one_letter_code
_entity_poly.pdbx_strand_id
1 'polypeptide(L)'
;MKTSAKLLLLSLLYVATASTDDAAYPLGYGDESPGLCLGSSNPLRKEVSEGGEIIDITHRFTPNTPSGNSDDGIGQYLSLLMSMKNGSDYNLSELRLCVHAGTHVDAPGHMYDNYFDQGFDVDTLDLRVLNGPALVVDVPRDKNITGI
;
A
#
# COMPACT_ATOMS: atom_id res chain seq x y z
N MET A 1 -35.47 -26.65 53.93
CA MET A 1 -34.29 -27.25 53.27
C MET A 1 -34.19 -26.63 51.88
N LYS A 2 -33.10 -25.92 51.62
CA LYS A 2 -32.85 -25.12 50.40
C LYS A 2 -32.11 -25.99 49.39
N THR A 3 -32.47 -25.94 48.12
CA THR A 3 -31.52 -26.10 47.00
C THR A 3 -32.11 -25.49 45.71
N SER A 4 -31.73 -24.25 45.43
CA SER A 4 -31.86 -23.66 44.10
C SER A 4 -30.73 -24.20 43.21
N ALA A 5 -31.07 -24.82 42.09
CA ALA A 5 -30.11 -25.18 41.06
C ALA A 5 -29.68 -23.89 40.33
N LYS A 6 -28.44 -23.44 40.53
CA LYS A 6 -27.82 -22.37 39.75
C LYS A 6 -27.32 -22.99 38.44
N LEU A 7 -27.94 -22.61 37.32
CA LEU A 7 -27.45 -22.93 35.99
C LEU A 7 -26.27 -21.99 35.68
N LEU A 8 -25.05 -22.54 35.63
CA LEU A 8 -23.84 -21.79 35.32
C LEU A 8 -23.72 -21.68 33.78
N LEU A 9 -23.97 -20.50 33.21
CA LEU A 9 -23.61 -20.21 31.81
C LEU A 9 -22.09 -20.01 31.75
N LEU A 10 -21.37 -20.95 31.15
CA LEU A 10 -19.95 -20.80 30.84
C LEU A 10 -19.82 -20.20 29.44
N SER A 11 -19.72 -18.87 29.35
CA SER A 11 -19.37 -18.21 28.10
C SER A 11 -17.88 -18.44 27.81
N LEU A 12 -17.56 -19.32 26.86
CA LEU A 12 -16.21 -19.36 26.28
C LEU A 12 -16.01 -18.07 25.48
N LEU A 13 -15.36 -17.08 26.08
CA LEU A 13 -14.66 -16.04 25.31
C LEU A 13 -13.45 -16.72 24.67
N TYR A 14 -13.55 -17.01 23.38
CA TYR A 14 -12.38 -17.31 22.57
C TYR A 14 -11.67 -15.99 22.30
N VAL A 15 -10.74 -15.61 23.18
CA VAL A 15 -9.79 -14.54 22.88
C VAL A 15 -8.83 -15.10 21.85
N ALA A 16 -9.09 -14.82 20.57
CA ALA A 16 -8.08 -15.00 19.55
C ALA A 16 -6.94 -14.04 19.87
N THR A 17 -5.87 -14.56 20.47
CA THR A 17 -4.60 -13.85 20.51
C THR A 17 -4.11 -13.76 19.08
N ALA A 18 -4.32 -12.62 18.42
CA ALA A 18 -3.56 -12.28 17.24
C ALA A 18 -2.09 -12.25 17.69
N SER A 19 -1.33 -13.28 17.33
CA SER A 19 0.12 -13.22 17.44
C SER A 19 0.55 -12.08 16.54
N THR A 20 0.97 -10.96 17.11
CA THR A 20 1.77 -9.99 16.38
C THR A 20 3.13 -10.62 16.20
N ASP A 21 3.25 -11.55 15.24
CA ASP A 21 4.52 -12.11 14.79
C ASP A 21 5.26 -11.04 14.00
N ASP A 22 5.71 -10.02 14.73
CA ASP A 22 6.57 -8.94 14.24
C ASP A 22 7.88 -9.53 13.66
N ALA A 23 8.27 -10.72 14.12
CA ALA A 23 9.43 -11.48 13.63
C ALA A 23 9.29 -12.00 12.18
N ALA A 24 8.09 -11.96 11.60
CA ALA A 24 7.84 -12.46 10.25
C ALA A 24 8.19 -11.44 9.16
N TYR A 25 8.11 -10.13 9.46
CA TYR A 25 8.47 -9.08 8.51
C TYR A 25 9.98 -8.85 8.43
N PRO A 26 10.55 -8.65 7.23
CA PRO A 26 11.91 -8.10 7.12
C PRO A 26 11.92 -6.63 7.55
N LEU A 27 13.03 -6.20 8.17
CA LEU A 27 13.28 -4.80 8.52
C LEU A 27 13.12 -3.91 7.26
N GLY A 28 12.33 -2.85 7.34
CA GLY A 28 12.09 -1.91 6.24
C GLY A 28 10.65 -1.79 5.73
N TYR A 29 9.69 -2.51 6.33
CA TYR A 29 8.24 -2.28 6.19
C TYR A 29 7.68 -1.48 7.37
N GLY A 30 8.21 -0.26 7.60
CA GLY A 30 7.65 0.69 8.57
C GLY A 30 8.31 0.76 9.95
N ASP A 31 9.36 -0.01 10.21
CA ASP A 31 10.22 0.18 11.40
C ASP A 31 11.59 0.72 10.97
N GLU A 32 11.76 2.03 11.08
CA GLU A 32 13.05 2.71 10.93
C GLU A 32 13.67 2.92 12.32
N SER A 33 14.08 1.81 12.93
CA SER A 33 14.95 1.83 14.12
C SER A 33 16.41 2.10 13.70
N PRO A 34 17.09 3.13 14.23
CA PRO A 34 18.42 3.50 13.80
C PRO A 34 19.46 2.57 14.46
N GLY A 35 20.05 1.70 13.64
CA GLY A 35 21.35 1.12 13.92
C GLY A 35 21.33 -0.37 14.22
N LEU A 36 21.66 -1.17 13.20
CA LEU A 36 22.49 -2.36 13.35
C LEU A 36 22.98 -2.78 11.96
N CYS A 37 24.28 -2.58 11.73
CA CYS A 37 24.98 -3.00 10.53
C CYS A 37 25.16 -4.52 10.53
N LEU A 38 24.09 -5.29 10.31
CA LEU A 38 24.21 -6.64 9.76
C LEU A 38 24.00 -6.50 8.25
N GLY A 39 24.99 -6.97 7.47
CA GLY A 39 25.06 -6.81 6.02
C GLY A 39 23.72 -7.05 5.34
N SER A 40 23.00 -5.97 5.03
CA SER A 40 21.70 -6.07 4.40
C SER A 40 21.94 -6.34 2.93
N SER A 41 21.57 -7.52 2.45
CA SER A 41 21.20 -7.74 1.07
C SER A 41 19.91 -6.96 0.75
N ASN A 42 19.92 -5.65 1.00
CA ASN A 42 18.86 -4.77 0.53
C ASN A 42 18.86 -4.93 -0.99
N PRO A 43 17.74 -5.36 -1.59
CA PRO A 43 17.67 -5.50 -3.03
C PRO A 43 18.07 -4.15 -3.64
N LEU A 44 19.13 -4.17 -4.44
CA LEU A 44 19.57 -3.00 -5.19
C LEU A 44 18.45 -2.64 -6.15
N ARG A 45 17.81 -1.49 -5.89
CA ARG A 45 16.85 -0.92 -6.81
C ARG A 45 17.61 -0.43 -8.03
N LYS A 46 17.51 -1.19 -9.12
CA LYS A 46 18.22 -0.89 -10.36
C LYS A 46 17.37 0.08 -11.17
N GLU A 47 17.63 1.36 -10.98
CA GLU A 47 17.01 2.50 -11.68
C GLU A 47 17.54 2.71 -13.10
N VAL A 48 18.38 1.80 -13.63
CA VAL A 48 19.07 1.96 -14.91
C VAL A 48 19.34 0.60 -15.55
N SER A 49 18.70 0.29 -16.68
CA SER A 49 19.05 -0.82 -17.57
C SER A 49 20.01 -0.37 -18.67
N GLU A 50 21.00 -1.20 -19.04
CA GLU A 50 21.92 -0.88 -20.14
C GLU A 50 21.18 -0.88 -21.49
N GLY A 51 21.30 0.21 -22.26
CA GLY A 51 20.74 0.35 -23.61
C GLY A 51 19.67 1.44 -23.81
N GLY A 52 19.33 2.19 -22.77
CA GLY A 52 18.26 3.19 -22.77
C GLY A 52 17.62 3.22 -21.38
N GLU A 53 18.08 4.15 -20.55
CA GLU A 53 17.81 4.23 -19.11
C GLU A 53 16.30 4.38 -18.80
N ILE A 54 15.75 3.46 -18.00
CA ILE A 54 14.39 3.56 -17.44
C ILE A 54 14.50 4.12 -16.04
N ILE A 55 14.00 5.34 -15.82
CA ILE A 55 14.00 5.99 -14.52
C ILE A 55 12.68 5.67 -13.79
N ASP A 56 12.71 5.05 -12.60
CA ASP A 56 11.51 4.89 -11.76
C ASP A 56 11.09 6.27 -11.22
N ILE A 57 9.87 6.68 -11.57
CA ILE A 57 9.24 7.90 -11.06
C ILE A 57 8.11 7.57 -10.05
N THR A 58 8.07 6.34 -9.56
CA THR A 58 7.05 5.85 -8.64
C THR A 58 7.45 6.09 -7.19
N HIS A 59 6.57 6.73 -6.42
CA HIS A 59 6.77 6.83 -4.98
C HIS A 59 6.65 5.44 -4.34
N ARG A 60 7.62 5.07 -3.49
CA ARG A 60 7.53 3.86 -2.66
C ARG A 60 6.38 4.01 -1.66
N PHE A 61 5.53 3.00 -1.56
CA PHE A 61 4.53 2.93 -0.49
C PHE A 61 5.18 2.68 0.88
N THR A 62 4.82 3.51 1.83
CA THR A 62 5.16 3.43 3.25
C THR A 62 3.90 3.76 4.05
N PRO A 63 3.82 3.44 5.34
CA PRO A 63 2.69 3.87 6.17
C PRO A 63 2.43 5.37 6.14
N ASN A 64 3.47 6.17 5.86
CA ASN A 64 3.42 7.62 5.80
C ASN A 64 3.15 8.16 4.38
N THR A 65 2.90 7.29 3.38
CA THR A 65 2.58 7.75 2.03
C THR A 65 1.29 8.58 2.06
N PRO A 66 1.31 9.84 1.59
CA PRO A 66 0.11 10.66 1.55
C PRO A 66 -0.98 10.01 0.70
N SER A 67 -2.23 10.23 1.09
CA SER A 67 -3.40 9.76 0.37
C SER A 67 -4.45 10.86 0.29
N GLY A 68 -5.28 10.85 -0.75
CA GLY A 68 -6.31 11.90 -0.94
C GLY A 68 -7.31 12.03 0.21
N ASN A 69 -7.38 11.06 1.12
CA ASN A 69 -8.30 11.03 2.27
C ASN A 69 -7.61 11.17 3.64
N SER A 70 -6.28 11.33 3.71
CA SER A 70 -5.55 11.41 4.98
C SER A 70 -4.17 12.05 4.84
N ASP A 71 -3.90 13.04 5.70
CA ASP A 71 -2.57 13.65 5.87
C ASP A 71 -1.62 12.79 6.72
N ASP A 72 -2.17 11.87 7.52
CA ASP A 72 -1.40 10.95 8.37
C ASP A 72 -0.80 9.77 7.58
N GLY A 73 -1.12 9.69 6.28
CA GLY A 73 -0.70 8.64 5.37
C GLY A 73 -1.65 7.45 5.29
N ILE A 74 -1.20 6.36 4.66
CA ILE A 74 -1.98 5.13 4.38
C ILE A 74 -1.96 4.10 5.52
N GLY A 75 -1.14 4.29 6.56
CA GLY A 75 -1.06 3.41 7.72
C GLY A 75 -0.63 1.97 7.39
N GLN A 76 -1.22 0.98 8.06
CA GLN A 76 -0.96 -0.43 7.78
C GLN A 76 -1.59 -0.82 6.43
N TYR A 77 -0.81 -0.69 5.37
CA TYR A 77 -1.25 -0.95 4.00
C TYR A 77 -0.92 -2.37 3.50
N LEU A 78 0.03 -3.05 4.14
CA LEU A 78 0.47 -4.40 3.79
C LEU A 78 0.44 -5.30 5.03
N SER A 79 -0.19 -6.46 4.92
CA SER A 79 -0.30 -7.44 6.00
C SER A 79 0.14 -8.83 5.51
N LEU A 80 1.07 -9.47 6.20
CA LEU A 80 1.49 -10.85 5.96
C LEU A 80 0.49 -11.81 6.62
N LEU A 81 -0.26 -12.54 5.80
CA LEU A 81 -1.28 -13.50 6.20
C LEU A 81 -0.69 -14.91 6.45
N MET A 82 0.32 -15.31 5.67
CA MET A 82 1.02 -16.59 5.82
C MET A 82 2.52 -16.37 5.67
N SER A 83 3.33 -17.12 6.42
CA SER A 83 4.79 -17.01 6.37
C SER A 83 5.47 -18.36 6.20
N MET A 84 6.47 -18.43 5.34
CA MET A 84 7.35 -19.59 5.23
C MET A 84 8.13 -19.87 6.52
N LYS A 85 8.43 -18.82 7.30
CA LYS A 85 9.05 -18.98 8.63
C LYS A 85 8.13 -19.74 9.59
N ASN A 86 6.82 -19.64 9.37
CA ASN A 86 5.79 -20.33 10.16
C ASN A 86 5.33 -21.63 9.47
N GLY A 87 6.12 -22.18 8.54
CA GLY A 87 5.87 -23.49 7.91
C GLY A 87 4.95 -23.48 6.71
N SER A 88 4.54 -22.31 6.20
CA SER A 88 3.86 -22.19 4.90
C SER A 88 4.81 -22.51 3.73
N ASP A 89 4.27 -22.97 2.61
CA ASP A 89 5.04 -23.15 1.37
C ASP A 89 5.44 -21.81 0.71
N TYR A 90 4.77 -20.71 1.08
CA TYR A 90 5.00 -19.37 0.55
C TYR A 90 4.64 -18.27 1.56
N ASN A 91 5.13 -17.05 1.31
CA ASN A 91 4.69 -15.85 2.03
C ASN A 91 3.46 -15.28 1.32
N LEU A 92 2.32 -15.19 2.01
CA LEU A 92 1.09 -14.60 1.49
C LEU A 92 0.88 -13.25 2.14
N SER A 93 0.75 -12.18 1.36
CA SER A 93 0.43 -10.85 1.87
C SER A 93 -0.86 -10.32 1.28
N GLU A 94 -1.60 -9.54 2.07
CA GLU A 94 -2.72 -8.72 1.67
C GLU A 94 -2.27 -7.26 1.55
N LEU A 95 -2.73 -6.60 0.48
CA LEU A 95 -2.53 -5.17 0.24
C LEU A 95 -3.88 -4.47 0.34
N ARG A 96 -3.98 -3.44 1.20
CA ARG A 96 -5.16 -2.59 1.36
C ARG A 96 -4.74 -1.13 1.26
N LEU A 97 -5.25 -0.41 0.25
CA LEU A 97 -4.78 0.92 -0.10
C LEU A 97 -5.93 1.81 -0.60
N CYS A 98 -5.86 3.12 -0.33
CA CYS A 98 -6.62 4.12 -1.07
C CYS A 98 -6.06 4.24 -2.49
N VAL A 99 -6.92 4.18 -3.52
CA VAL A 99 -6.46 4.21 -4.92
C VAL A 99 -5.79 5.54 -5.33
N HIS A 100 -6.01 6.59 -4.54
CA HIS A 100 -5.38 7.91 -4.71
C HIS A 100 -4.18 8.11 -3.76
N ALA A 101 -3.45 7.04 -3.44
CA ALA A 101 -2.21 7.11 -2.67
C ALA A 101 -0.99 7.00 -3.60
N GLY A 102 0.04 7.82 -3.35
CA GLY A 102 1.27 7.78 -4.13
C GLY A 102 1.09 8.11 -5.63
N THR A 103 1.99 7.60 -6.47
CA THR A 103 1.93 7.79 -7.93
C THR A 103 0.79 6.94 -8.51
N HIS A 104 -0.22 7.57 -9.13
CA HIS A 104 -1.42 6.91 -9.67
C HIS A 104 -2.01 7.67 -10.87
N VAL A 105 -3.10 7.14 -11.45
CA VAL A 105 -3.93 7.80 -12.47
C VAL A 105 -5.40 7.74 -12.05
N ASP A 106 -6.18 8.77 -12.40
CA ASP A 106 -7.61 8.83 -12.13
C ASP A 106 -8.41 8.45 -13.38
N ALA A 107 -9.49 7.69 -13.17
CA ALA A 107 -10.47 7.41 -14.22
C ALA A 107 -11.52 8.54 -14.32
N PRO A 108 -12.20 8.72 -15.46
CA PRO A 108 -13.26 9.73 -15.59
C PRO A 108 -14.39 9.56 -14.56
N GLY A 109 -14.74 8.32 -14.20
CA GLY A 109 -15.72 8.02 -13.15
C GLY A 109 -15.35 8.58 -11.77
N HIS A 110 -14.07 8.91 -11.52
CA HIS A 110 -13.65 9.55 -10.26
C HIS A 110 -14.28 10.93 -10.07
N MET A 111 -14.46 11.70 -11.15
CA MET A 111 -14.92 13.09 -11.11
C MET A 111 -16.38 13.26 -11.58
N TYR A 112 -16.89 12.32 -12.37
CA TYR A 112 -18.20 12.41 -13.00
C TYR A 112 -19.06 11.20 -12.65
N ASP A 113 -20.10 11.44 -11.83
CA ASP A 113 -21.01 10.40 -11.33
C ASP A 113 -21.70 9.60 -12.44
N ASN A 114 -22.15 10.29 -13.49
CA ASN A 114 -22.74 9.63 -14.65
C ASN A 114 -21.75 8.73 -15.41
N TYR A 115 -20.45 9.01 -15.34
CA TYR A 115 -19.41 8.17 -15.93
C TYR A 115 -19.02 7.00 -15.03
N PHE A 116 -19.12 7.17 -13.71
CA PHE A 116 -18.99 6.07 -12.76
C PHE A 116 -20.08 5.02 -13.02
N ASP A 117 -21.34 5.45 -13.15
CA ASP A 117 -22.46 4.55 -13.47
C ASP A 117 -22.32 3.84 -14.83
N GLN A 118 -21.60 4.46 -15.77
CA GLN A 118 -21.33 3.90 -17.09
C GLN A 118 -20.08 3.01 -17.14
N GLY A 119 -19.34 2.88 -16.02
CA GLY A 119 -18.14 2.03 -15.93
C GLY A 119 -16.92 2.62 -16.64
N PHE A 120 -16.79 3.95 -16.72
CA PHE A 120 -15.55 4.59 -17.18
C PHE A 120 -14.48 4.53 -16.09
N ASP A 121 -14.00 3.32 -15.84
CA ASP A 121 -12.99 2.96 -14.84
C ASP A 121 -11.57 2.90 -15.44
N VAL A 122 -10.55 2.72 -14.59
CA VAL A 122 -9.13 2.77 -14.98
C VAL A 122 -8.75 1.72 -16.04
N ASP A 123 -9.45 0.58 -16.08
CA ASP A 123 -9.24 -0.50 -17.05
C ASP A 123 -9.86 -0.20 -18.42
N THR A 124 -10.59 0.91 -18.55
CA THR A 124 -11.14 1.41 -19.83
C THR A 124 -10.24 2.43 -20.53
N LEU A 125 -9.15 2.87 -19.89
CA LEU A 125 -8.25 3.89 -20.43
C LEU A 125 -7.46 3.37 -21.65
N ASP A 126 -7.33 4.20 -22.70
CA ASP A 126 -6.51 3.87 -23.87
C ASP A 126 -5.02 3.83 -23.49
N LEU A 127 -4.41 2.65 -23.55
CA LEU A 127 -3.00 2.43 -23.20
C LEU A 127 -2.03 3.28 -24.04
N ARG A 128 -2.43 3.74 -25.24
CA ARG A 128 -1.60 4.63 -26.06
C ARG A 128 -1.45 6.02 -25.45
N VAL A 129 -2.37 6.43 -24.58
CA VAL A 129 -2.26 7.66 -23.79
C VAL A 129 -1.28 7.48 -22.64
N LEU A 130 -1.26 6.29 -22.04
CA LEU A 130 -0.44 5.98 -20.86
C LEU A 130 1.00 5.57 -21.20
N ASN A 131 1.30 5.30 -22.46
CA ASN A 131 2.62 4.83 -22.89
C ASN A 131 3.05 5.49 -24.21
N GLY A 132 3.93 6.48 -24.12
CA GLY A 132 4.46 7.19 -25.28
C GLY A 132 5.45 8.29 -24.90
N PRO A 133 5.90 9.09 -25.89
CA PRO A 133 6.76 10.24 -25.65
C PRO A 133 6.11 11.23 -24.68
N ALA A 134 6.87 11.70 -23.69
CA ALA A 134 6.46 12.71 -22.74
C ALA A 134 7.49 13.85 -22.70
N LEU A 135 7.01 15.07 -22.42
CA LEU A 135 7.87 16.24 -22.17
C LEU A 135 7.89 16.52 -20.67
N VAL A 136 9.09 16.53 -20.08
CA VAL A 136 9.28 16.96 -18.69
C VAL A 136 9.63 18.45 -18.69
N VAL A 137 8.85 19.24 -17.97
CA VAL A 137 9.02 20.69 -17.86
C VAL A 137 9.21 21.06 -16.39
N ASP A 138 10.23 21.85 -16.10
CA ASP A 138 10.42 22.45 -14.77
C ASP A 138 9.58 23.73 -14.66
N VAL A 139 8.85 23.88 -13.56
CA VAL A 139 7.93 25.01 -13.32
C VAL A 139 8.17 25.60 -11.92
N PRO A 140 7.90 26.91 -11.71
CA PRO A 140 8.03 27.51 -10.40
C PRO A 140 7.18 26.79 -9.34
N ARG A 141 7.82 26.46 -8.22
CA ARG A 141 7.12 25.89 -7.05
C ARG A 141 6.14 26.90 -6.46
N ASP A 142 5.13 26.37 -5.77
CA ASP A 142 4.13 27.14 -5.00
C ASP A 142 3.37 28.20 -5.83
N LYS A 143 3.22 27.95 -7.13
CA LYS A 143 2.48 28.80 -8.06
C LYS A 143 1.57 27.96 -8.95
N ASN A 144 0.46 28.55 -9.38
CA ASN A 144 -0.42 27.94 -10.37
C ASN A 144 0.27 27.91 -11.74
N ILE A 145 0.11 26.80 -12.46
CA ILE A 145 0.50 26.68 -13.87
C ILE A 145 -0.60 27.33 -14.71
N THR A 146 -0.25 28.31 -15.55
CA THR A 146 -1.20 29.03 -16.40
C THR A 146 -0.83 28.89 -17.87
N GLY A 147 -1.83 28.93 -18.76
CA GLY A 147 -1.59 29.12 -20.20
C GLY A 147 -1.09 30.53 -20.52
N ILE A 148 -0.61 30.71 -21.75
CA ILE A 148 -0.25 32.01 -22.33
C ILE A 148 -1.52 32.70 -22.84
#